data_AF-A0A7Z7BGJ9-F1
#
_entry.id   AF-A0A7Z7BGJ9-F1
#
_cell.length_a   1.000
_cell.length_b   1.000
_cell.length_c   1.000
_cell.angle_alpha   90.00
_cell.angle_beta   90.00
_cell.angle_gamma   90.00
#
_symmetry.space_group_name_H-M   'P 1'
#
loop_
_entity.id
_entity.type
_entity.pdbx_description
1 polymer ?
#
loop_
_entity_poly.entity_id
_entity_poly.type
_entity_poly.pdbx_seq_one_letter_code
_entity_poly.pdbx_strand_id
1 'polypeptide(L)'
;MAGFWAQSLTQIHDPNGRPYIGARAYFYKGGTTTPITVYKSFDLGAINAHPNPLLTDGNGFWPPVYMDEADEFFGIRITTAQGVIILNADGIPIIGPATESGGDPTPTPVDPDSLFKTGDIKVRYGEGYLVGWVRANGRSIGSAVSGASERAHSDTQALYEFLWGVDGDLVVVGGRGASAAADWAANKPLTLPDARGRALIGVDNMGNIAAGNVPAADNLGWTGGASTHVLALTEMPSHAHGLYDPGHKHSIDPARSQAGPVTTGGSGGANMGFVNETNTATTGITMEATGGGLAHNNVQPSIATTFYIRL
;
A
#
# COMPACT_ATOMS: atom_id res chain seq x y z
N MET A 1 -14.12 -29.65 -0.22
CA MET A 1 -12.67 -29.30 -0.17
C MET A 1 -11.90 -30.59 0.09
N ALA A 2 -10.60 -30.68 -0.17
CA ALA A 2 -9.92 -31.98 -0.17
C ALA A 2 -8.91 -32.15 0.98
N GLY A 3 -9.27 -32.92 2.00
CA GLY A 3 -8.34 -33.34 3.05
C GLY A 3 -7.36 -34.40 2.55
N PHE A 4 -6.08 -34.29 2.90
CA PHE A 4 -5.05 -35.24 2.49
C PHE A 4 -4.90 -36.36 3.51
N TRP A 5 -4.94 -37.61 3.07
CA TRP A 5 -4.74 -38.74 3.97
C TRP A 5 -3.27 -38.86 4.39
N ALA A 6 -3.01 -38.84 5.70
CA ALA A 6 -1.66 -38.82 6.26
C ALA A 6 -0.77 -40.03 5.89
N GLN A 7 -1.35 -41.18 5.54
CA GLN A 7 -0.56 -42.36 5.10
C GLN A 7 -0.38 -42.44 3.57
N SER A 8 -0.87 -41.46 2.82
CA SER A 8 -0.59 -41.34 1.39
C SER A 8 0.92 -41.28 1.14
N LEU A 9 1.40 -41.93 0.07
CA LEU A 9 2.81 -41.96 -0.31
C LEU A 9 3.74 -42.57 0.77
N THR A 10 3.17 -43.35 1.71
CA THR A 10 3.94 -44.10 2.73
C THR A 10 3.72 -45.60 2.58
N GLN A 11 4.58 -46.39 3.25
CA GLN A 11 4.48 -47.84 3.34
C GLN A 11 4.14 -48.26 4.78
N ILE A 12 3.36 -49.33 4.91
CA ILE A 12 3.17 -50.03 6.19
C ILE A 12 3.96 -51.34 6.13
N HIS A 13 4.73 -51.61 7.17
CA HIS A 13 5.59 -52.79 7.26
C HIS A 13 5.00 -53.83 8.22
N ASP A 14 5.25 -55.11 7.93
CA ASP A 14 4.95 -56.23 8.81
C ASP A 14 5.96 -56.31 9.98
N PRO A 15 5.73 -57.17 10.99
CA PRO A 15 6.65 -57.35 12.11
C PRO A 15 8.08 -57.79 11.72
N ASN A 16 8.28 -58.26 10.49
CA ASN A 16 9.58 -58.67 9.95
C ASN A 16 10.22 -57.57 9.07
N GLY A 17 9.64 -56.37 9.01
CA GLY A 17 10.13 -55.23 8.24
C GLY A 17 9.85 -55.31 6.74
N ARG A 18 8.95 -56.19 6.28
CA ARG A 18 8.54 -56.29 4.88
C ARG A 18 7.30 -55.43 4.62
N PRO A 19 7.25 -54.64 3.53
CA PRO A 19 6.07 -53.84 3.21
C PRO A 19 4.89 -54.73 2.83
N TYR A 20 3.68 -54.32 3.23
CA TYR A 20 2.45 -55.01 2.83
C TYR A 20 2.08 -54.67 1.37
N ILE A 21 2.54 -55.51 0.44
CA ILE A 21 2.20 -55.44 -0.98
C ILE A 21 0.78 -55.98 -1.21
N GLY A 22 -0.03 -55.24 -1.97
CA GLY A 22 -1.43 -55.58 -2.25
C GLY A 22 -2.36 -55.44 -1.03
N ALA A 23 -1.95 -54.67 -0.02
CA ALA A 23 -2.84 -54.29 1.08
C ALA A 23 -4.04 -53.51 0.57
N ARG A 24 -5.17 -53.62 1.25
CA ARG A 24 -6.44 -53.01 0.86
C ARG A 24 -6.88 -52.01 1.91
N ALA A 25 -7.13 -50.77 1.52
CA ALA A 25 -7.72 -49.75 2.36
C ALA A 25 -9.18 -49.50 1.96
N TYR A 26 -10.05 -49.47 2.97
CA TYR A 26 -11.46 -49.16 2.87
C TYR A 26 -11.72 -47.89 3.67
N PHE A 27 -12.41 -46.93 3.06
CA PHE A 27 -12.76 -45.65 3.66
C PHE A 27 -14.26 -45.58 3.87
N TYR A 28 -14.67 -45.13 5.06
CA TYR A 28 -16.06 -45.01 5.47
C TYR A 28 -16.34 -43.62 6.01
N LYS A 29 -17.60 -43.21 5.98
CA LYS A 29 -18.04 -42.00 6.68
C LYS A 29 -17.95 -42.23 8.18
N GLY A 30 -17.41 -41.26 8.92
CA GLY A 30 -17.12 -41.38 10.35
C GLY A 30 -18.34 -41.84 11.16
N GLY A 31 -18.13 -42.77 12.08
CA GLY A 31 -19.19 -43.36 12.90
C GLY A 31 -20.10 -44.34 12.17
N THR A 32 -19.82 -44.67 10.91
CA THR A 32 -20.67 -45.53 10.08
C THR A 32 -19.86 -46.56 9.28
N THR A 33 -20.56 -47.50 8.63
CA THR A 33 -19.99 -48.44 7.65
C THR A 33 -20.27 -48.03 6.20
N THR A 34 -20.77 -46.80 5.99
CA THR A 34 -21.09 -46.28 4.66
C THR A 34 -19.79 -45.91 3.94
N PRO A 35 -19.47 -46.51 2.77
CA PRO A 35 -18.25 -46.17 2.06
C PRO A 35 -18.25 -44.71 1.57
N ILE A 36 -17.10 -44.04 1.67
CA ILE A 36 -16.88 -42.73 1.05
C ILE A 36 -16.01 -42.87 -0.20
N THR A 37 -16.16 -41.93 -1.14
CA THR A 37 -15.30 -41.88 -2.32
C THR A 37 -14.06 -41.08 -1.97
N VAL A 38 -12.89 -41.64 -2.29
CA VAL A 38 -11.60 -40.96 -2.15
C VAL A 38 -10.99 -40.74 -3.52
N TYR A 39 -10.08 -39.77 -3.65
CA TYR A 39 -9.67 -39.23 -4.94
C TYR A 39 -8.15 -39.21 -5.11
N LYS A 40 -7.69 -39.26 -6.36
CA LYS A 40 -6.29 -39.27 -6.80
C LYS A 40 -5.64 -37.89 -6.73
N SER A 41 -6.44 -36.83 -6.72
CA SER A 41 -6.01 -35.43 -6.77
C SER A 41 -6.88 -34.57 -5.88
N PHE A 42 -6.39 -33.36 -5.60
CA PHE A 42 -7.12 -32.34 -4.86
C PHE A 42 -8.40 -31.89 -5.58
N ASP A 43 -8.41 -31.90 -6.92
CA ASP A 43 -9.61 -31.67 -7.72
C ASP A 43 -10.55 -32.89 -7.61
N LEU A 44 -11.48 -32.81 -6.66
CA LEU A 44 -12.50 -33.84 -6.44
C LEU A 44 -13.36 -34.01 -7.70
N GLY A 45 -13.76 -35.24 -7.99
CA GLY A 45 -14.62 -35.53 -9.14
C GLY A 45 -14.55 -36.98 -9.60
N ALA A 46 -15.57 -37.42 -10.34
CA ALA A 46 -15.71 -38.81 -10.76
C ALA A 46 -14.50 -39.34 -11.55
N ILE A 47 -13.84 -38.49 -12.35
CA ILE A 47 -12.65 -38.88 -13.12
C ILE A 47 -11.43 -39.16 -12.23
N ASN A 48 -11.37 -38.49 -11.08
CA ASN A 48 -10.29 -38.60 -10.11
C ASN A 48 -10.61 -39.59 -8.99
N ALA A 49 -11.78 -40.23 -8.99
CA ALA A 49 -12.14 -41.22 -7.99
C ALA A 49 -11.17 -42.41 -8.01
N HIS A 50 -10.73 -42.83 -6.82
CA HIS A 50 -10.01 -44.08 -6.63
C HIS A 50 -10.97 -45.27 -6.67
N PRO A 51 -10.50 -46.46 -7.09
CA PRO A 51 -11.25 -47.69 -6.89
C PRO A 51 -11.40 -48.00 -5.40
N ASN A 52 -12.48 -48.69 -5.04
CA ASN A 52 -12.75 -49.19 -3.69
C ASN A 52 -12.82 -50.72 -3.71
N PRO A 53 -11.94 -51.45 -2.98
CA PRO A 53 -10.88 -50.95 -2.10
C PRO A 53 -9.73 -50.28 -2.86
N LEU A 54 -9.01 -49.41 -2.14
CA LEU A 54 -7.74 -48.86 -2.58
C LEU A 54 -6.62 -49.87 -2.32
N LEU A 55 -5.69 -50.04 -3.27
CA LEU A 55 -4.58 -50.99 -3.15
C LEU A 55 -3.23 -50.28 -3.04
N THR A 56 -2.29 -50.88 -2.31
CA THR A 56 -0.87 -50.51 -2.41
C THR A 56 -0.27 -50.93 -3.76
N ASP A 57 0.76 -50.20 -4.20
CA ASP A 57 1.49 -50.51 -5.44
C ASP A 57 2.41 -51.75 -5.29
N GLY A 58 3.17 -52.05 -6.35
CA GLY A 58 4.10 -53.19 -6.37
C GLY A 58 5.23 -53.11 -5.32
N ASN A 59 5.45 -51.94 -4.73
CA ASN A 59 6.42 -51.71 -3.67
C ASN A 59 5.74 -51.54 -2.30
N GLY A 60 4.41 -51.63 -2.20
CA GLY A 60 3.67 -51.47 -0.94
C GLY A 60 3.40 -50.02 -0.54
N PHE A 61 3.58 -49.05 -1.45
CA PHE A 61 3.21 -47.65 -1.21
C PHE A 61 1.72 -47.43 -1.43
N TRP A 62 1.13 -46.59 -0.58
CA TRP A 62 -0.19 -46.03 -0.86
C TRP A 62 -0.08 -44.93 -1.91
N PRO A 63 -0.99 -44.89 -2.91
CA PRO A 63 -1.08 -43.75 -3.81
C PRO A 63 -1.48 -42.48 -3.04
N PRO A 64 -1.37 -41.29 -3.65
CA PRO A 64 -1.92 -40.08 -3.04
C PRO A 64 -3.44 -40.21 -2.91
N VAL A 65 -3.97 -39.94 -1.72
CA VAL A 65 -5.40 -40.01 -1.42
C VAL A 65 -5.88 -38.69 -0.84
N TYR A 66 -6.92 -38.16 -1.49
CA TYR A 66 -7.65 -36.97 -1.11
C TYR A 66 -9.09 -37.34 -0.75
N MET A 67 -9.68 -36.68 0.24
CA MET A 67 -11.02 -36.94 0.77
C MET A 67 -11.84 -35.66 0.81
N ASP A 68 -13.16 -35.74 0.58
CA ASP A 68 -14.00 -34.54 0.65
C ASP A 68 -14.23 -34.13 2.12
N GLU A 69 -13.89 -32.89 2.46
CA GLU A 69 -14.17 -32.28 3.77
C GLU A 69 -15.66 -32.20 4.09
N ALA A 70 -16.54 -32.25 3.07
CA ALA A 70 -17.98 -32.34 3.31
C ALA A 70 -18.41 -33.60 4.10
N ASP A 71 -17.54 -34.62 4.15
CA ASP A 71 -17.76 -35.81 4.97
C ASP A 71 -17.40 -35.62 6.45
N GLU A 72 -16.73 -34.50 6.81
CA GLU A 72 -16.29 -34.06 8.15
C GLU A 72 -15.31 -35.01 8.86
N PHE A 73 -15.68 -36.27 9.04
CA PHE A 73 -14.91 -37.33 9.67
C PHE A 73 -14.93 -38.60 8.82
N PHE A 74 -13.85 -39.37 8.86
CA PHE A 74 -13.76 -40.66 8.19
C PHE A 74 -13.35 -41.78 9.14
N GLY A 75 -13.76 -42.99 8.78
CA GLY A 75 -13.23 -44.25 9.29
C GLY A 75 -12.41 -44.97 8.23
N ILE A 76 -11.40 -45.72 8.66
CA ILE A 76 -10.52 -46.49 7.79
C ILE A 76 -10.34 -47.91 8.31
N ARG A 77 -10.43 -48.86 7.39
CA ARG A 77 -10.03 -50.24 7.62
C ARG A 77 -8.98 -50.64 6.61
N ILE A 78 -7.82 -51.05 7.07
CA ILE A 78 -6.74 -51.58 6.25
C ILE A 78 -6.62 -53.08 6.50
N THR A 79 -6.60 -53.87 5.43
CA THR A 79 -6.34 -55.30 5.49
C THR A 79 -5.12 -55.70 4.68
N THR A 80 -4.52 -56.83 5.01
CA THR A 80 -3.56 -57.51 4.13
C THR A 80 -4.24 -57.92 2.81
N ALA A 81 -3.45 -58.36 1.83
CA ALA A 81 -3.97 -58.95 0.60
C ALA A 81 -4.91 -60.16 0.86
N GLN A 82 -4.69 -60.88 1.96
CA GLN A 82 -5.50 -62.02 2.41
C GLN A 82 -6.71 -61.63 3.29
N GLY A 83 -6.93 -60.33 3.55
CA GLY A 83 -8.10 -59.86 4.31
C GLY A 83 -7.93 -59.80 5.83
N VAL A 84 -6.71 -60.02 6.36
CA VAL A 84 -6.42 -59.88 7.79
C VAL A 84 -6.34 -58.39 8.13
N ILE A 85 -6.99 -57.95 9.21
CA ILE A 85 -7.01 -56.54 9.62
C ILE A 85 -5.62 -56.12 10.11
N ILE A 86 -5.10 -55.03 9.54
CA ILE A 86 -3.87 -54.34 9.96
C ILE A 86 -4.23 -53.14 10.83
N LEU A 87 -5.20 -52.33 10.38
CA LEU A 87 -5.67 -51.14 11.06
C LEU A 87 -7.19 -51.07 10.94
N ASN A 88 -7.85 -50.70 12.03
CA ASN A 88 -9.26 -50.31 12.02
C ASN A 88 -9.41 -49.13 12.97
N ALA A 89 -9.73 -47.97 12.43
CA ALA A 89 -9.86 -46.72 13.17
C ALA A 89 -11.05 -45.91 12.63
N ASP A 90 -11.68 -45.13 13.49
CA ASP A 90 -12.86 -44.34 13.16
C ASP A 90 -12.83 -42.98 13.87
N GLY A 91 -13.62 -42.03 13.37
CA GLY A 91 -13.73 -40.68 13.93
C GLY A 91 -12.51 -39.79 13.64
N ILE A 92 -11.78 -40.05 12.55
CA ILE A 92 -10.61 -39.25 12.17
C ILE A 92 -11.11 -38.00 11.42
N PRO A 93 -10.73 -36.78 11.84
CA PRO A 93 -11.17 -35.57 11.16
C PRO A 93 -10.56 -35.46 9.76
N ILE A 94 -11.37 -35.03 8.79
CA ILE A 94 -10.90 -34.66 7.45
C ILE A 94 -10.54 -33.17 7.50
N ILE A 95 -9.25 -32.88 7.44
CA ILE A 95 -8.74 -31.50 7.45
C ILE A 95 -8.03 -31.28 6.12
N GLY A 96 -8.49 -30.31 5.33
CA GLY A 96 -7.75 -29.78 4.21
C GLY A 96 -7.43 -28.30 4.39
N PRO A 97 -6.81 -27.67 3.37
CA PRO A 97 -6.36 -26.30 3.47
C PRO A 97 -7.57 -25.36 3.58
N ALA A 98 -7.60 -24.53 4.63
CA ALA A 98 -8.66 -23.55 4.83
C ALA A 98 -8.72 -22.61 3.63
N THR A 99 -9.91 -22.47 3.03
CA THR A 99 -10.21 -21.33 2.15
C THR A 99 -11.59 -20.82 2.48
N GLU A 100 -11.67 -19.55 2.81
CA GLU A 100 -12.93 -18.83 2.85
C GLU A 100 -13.34 -18.39 1.43
N SER A 101 -14.64 -18.33 1.23
CA SER A 101 -15.35 -18.17 -0.03
C SER A 101 -14.91 -16.93 -0.84
N GLY A 102 -14.24 -17.14 -1.98
CA GLY A 102 -13.99 -16.12 -3.00
C GLY A 102 -13.38 -16.74 -4.24
N GLY A 103 -14.15 -16.87 -5.32
CA GLY A 103 -13.86 -17.74 -6.46
C GLY A 103 -12.56 -17.45 -7.23
N ASP A 104 -11.68 -18.45 -7.26
CA ASP A 104 -10.84 -18.86 -8.40
C ASP A 104 -10.34 -20.29 -8.11
N PRO A 105 -10.58 -21.30 -8.97
CA PRO A 105 -10.10 -22.67 -8.73
C PRO A 105 -8.62 -22.78 -9.11
N THR A 106 -7.73 -22.16 -8.33
CA THR A 106 -6.28 -22.43 -8.47
C THR A 106 -5.83 -23.47 -7.42
N PRO A 107 -5.27 -24.61 -7.85
CA PRO A 107 -4.99 -25.77 -7.01
C PRO A 107 -3.62 -25.63 -6.32
N THR A 108 -3.44 -24.62 -5.47
CA THR A 108 -2.16 -24.41 -4.76
C THR A 108 -2.31 -24.57 -3.25
N PRO A 109 -1.41 -25.32 -2.57
CA PRO A 109 -1.40 -25.47 -1.10
C PRO A 109 -1.01 -24.20 -0.33
N VAL A 110 -0.87 -23.07 -1.01
CA VAL A 110 -0.50 -21.81 -0.37
C VAL A 110 -1.77 -21.13 0.13
N ASP A 111 -1.68 -20.56 1.33
CA ASP A 111 -2.71 -19.71 1.89
C ASP A 111 -3.07 -18.61 0.87
N PRO A 112 -4.32 -18.50 0.40
CA PRO A 112 -4.71 -17.48 -0.57
C PRO A 112 -4.47 -16.05 -0.07
N ASP A 113 -4.40 -15.84 1.24
CA ASP A 113 -4.12 -14.54 1.86
C ASP A 113 -2.63 -14.19 1.85
N SER A 114 -1.76 -15.14 1.53
CA SER A 114 -0.33 -14.92 1.38
C SER A 114 0.04 -14.16 0.09
N LEU A 115 -0.92 -13.99 -0.83
CA LEU A 115 -0.73 -13.31 -2.11
C LEU A 115 -1.45 -11.96 -2.14
N PHE A 116 -0.94 -11.04 -2.96
CA PHE A 116 -1.64 -9.79 -3.27
C PHE A 116 -3.00 -10.08 -3.90
N LYS A 117 -4.03 -9.47 -3.32
CA LYS A 117 -5.43 -9.53 -3.76
C LYS A 117 -5.74 -8.38 -4.71
N THR A 118 -6.82 -8.50 -5.47
CA THR A 118 -7.31 -7.43 -6.34
C THR A 118 -7.44 -6.11 -5.57
N GLY A 119 -6.92 -5.02 -6.15
CA GLY A 119 -6.90 -3.70 -5.51
C GLY A 119 -5.64 -3.40 -4.71
N ASP A 120 -4.85 -4.40 -4.33
CA ASP A 120 -3.61 -4.17 -3.61
C ASP A 120 -2.58 -3.42 -4.47
N ILE A 121 -1.80 -2.57 -3.80
CA ILE A 121 -0.77 -1.76 -4.44
C ILE A 121 0.61 -2.31 -4.07
N LYS A 122 1.48 -2.43 -5.08
CA LYS A 122 2.90 -2.67 -4.87
C LYS A 122 3.77 -1.69 -5.63
N VAL A 123 4.99 -1.52 -5.14
CA VAL A 123 6.03 -0.70 -5.76
C VAL A 123 6.98 -1.57 -6.58
N ARG A 124 7.44 -1.05 -7.71
CA ARG A 124 8.51 -1.67 -8.50
C ARG A 124 9.44 -0.61 -9.09
N TYR A 125 10.75 -0.88 -9.03
CA TYR A 125 11.75 -0.13 -9.79
C TYR A 125 11.79 -0.66 -11.23
N GLY A 126 10.93 -0.11 -12.08
CA GLY A 126 10.80 -0.49 -13.47
C GLY A 126 9.49 -0.02 -14.09
N GLU A 127 9.56 0.30 -15.36
CA GLU A 127 8.47 0.88 -16.14
C GLU A 127 8.06 -0.13 -17.22
N GLY A 128 6.78 -0.48 -17.31
CA GLY A 128 6.33 -1.41 -18.33
C GLY A 128 5.00 -2.06 -17.99
N TYR A 129 4.52 -2.88 -18.91
CA TYR A 129 3.39 -3.76 -18.64
C TYR A 129 3.82 -4.88 -17.68
N LEU A 130 2.93 -5.23 -16.75
CA LEU A 130 3.13 -6.33 -15.83
C LEU A 130 1.87 -7.20 -15.83
N VAL A 131 2.02 -8.46 -16.23
CA VAL A 131 0.90 -9.43 -16.28
C VAL A 131 0.25 -9.54 -14.90
N GLY A 132 -1.07 -9.39 -14.84
CA GLY A 132 -1.84 -9.39 -13.59
C GLY A 132 -1.89 -8.03 -12.88
N TRP A 133 -1.33 -6.98 -13.47
CA TRP A 133 -1.25 -5.65 -12.84
C TRP A 133 -1.52 -4.52 -13.83
N VAL A 134 -1.99 -3.39 -13.32
CA VAL A 134 -2.10 -2.12 -14.03
C VAL A 134 -1.41 -1.02 -13.25
N ARG A 135 -1.02 0.09 -13.89
CA ARG A 135 -0.33 1.19 -13.19
C ARG A 135 -1.34 2.17 -12.60
N ALA A 136 -1.06 2.69 -11.41
CA ALA A 136 -1.83 3.80 -10.81
C ALA A 136 -1.48 5.14 -11.50
N ASN A 137 -1.94 5.32 -12.74
CA ASN A 137 -1.47 6.37 -13.64
C ASN A 137 -2.57 7.30 -14.17
N GLY A 138 -3.77 7.27 -13.59
CA GLY A 138 -4.90 8.11 -14.02
C GLY A 138 -5.51 7.75 -15.37
N ARG A 139 -5.02 6.72 -16.06
CA ARG A 139 -5.67 6.18 -17.28
C ARG A 139 -6.87 5.31 -16.90
N SER A 140 -7.48 4.64 -17.86
CA SER A 140 -8.69 3.84 -17.63
C SER A 140 -8.49 2.34 -17.83
N ILE A 141 -9.29 1.56 -17.09
CA ILE A 141 -9.50 0.12 -17.27
C ILE A 141 -10.94 -0.16 -17.69
N GLY A 142 -11.19 -1.30 -18.32
CA GLY A 142 -12.53 -1.67 -18.77
C GLY A 142 -12.52 -2.96 -19.59
N SER A 143 -13.70 -3.36 -20.06
CA SER A 143 -13.87 -4.56 -20.89
C SER A 143 -13.00 -4.54 -22.16
N ALA A 144 -12.85 -5.69 -22.82
CA ALA A 144 -12.07 -5.83 -24.04
C ALA A 144 -12.48 -4.88 -25.18
N VAL A 145 -13.74 -4.41 -25.17
CA VAL A 145 -14.30 -3.50 -26.19
C VAL A 145 -14.56 -2.08 -25.66
N SER A 146 -14.21 -1.79 -24.41
CA SER A 146 -14.46 -0.50 -23.75
C SER A 146 -13.63 0.66 -24.30
N GLY A 147 -12.52 0.38 -24.99
CA GLY A 147 -11.57 1.41 -25.42
C GLY A 147 -10.75 2.00 -24.27
N ALA A 148 -10.68 1.32 -23.11
CA ALA A 148 -9.88 1.72 -21.98
C ALA A 148 -8.38 1.87 -22.32
N SER A 149 -7.74 2.89 -21.73
CA SER A 149 -6.44 3.41 -22.19
C SER A 149 -5.21 2.83 -21.49
N GLU A 150 -5.34 2.36 -20.25
CA GLU A 150 -4.30 1.53 -19.61
C GLU A 150 -4.48 0.08 -20.03
N ARG A 151 -5.72 -0.41 -19.94
CA ARG A 151 -6.01 -1.82 -20.22
C ARG A 151 -7.49 -2.07 -20.54
N ALA A 152 -7.78 -2.44 -21.77
CA ALA A 152 -9.08 -2.92 -22.24
C ALA A 152 -9.06 -4.45 -22.35
N HIS A 153 -9.46 -5.16 -21.30
CA HIS A 153 -9.45 -6.63 -21.29
C HIS A 153 -10.40 -7.20 -20.19
N SER A 154 -10.92 -8.41 -20.37
CA SER A 154 -11.93 -8.99 -19.47
C SER A 154 -11.44 -9.29 -18.05
N ASP A 155 -10.15 -9.55 -17.87
CA ASP A 155 -9.49 -9.76 -16.58
C ASP A 155 -9.28 -8.47 -15.77
N THR A 156 -9.73 -7.30 -16.26
CA THR A 156 -9.84 -6.10 -15.41
C THR A 156 -11.16 -6.02 -14.66
N GLN A 157 -12.09 -6.96 -14.86
CA GLN A 157 -13.43 -6.87 -14.27
C GLN A 157 -13.39 -6.81 -12.74
N ALA A 158 -12.62 -7.69 -12.11
CA ALA A 158 -12.51 -7.74 -10.65
C ALA A 158 -12.01 -6.40 -10.09
N LEU A 159 -10.92 -5.86 -10.65
CA LEU A 159 -10.40 -4.56 -10.24
C LEU A 159 -11.37 -3.41 -10.55
N TYR A 160 -12.07 -3.46 -11.68
CA TYR A 160 -13.08 -2.47 -12.04
C TYR A 160 -14.18 -2.42 -10.99
N GLU A 161 -14.74 -3.57 -10.61
CA GLU A 161 -15.81 -3.67 -9.63
C GLU A 161 -15.34 -3.22 -8.23
N PHE A 162 -14.12 -3.60 -7.84
CA PHE A 162 -13.49 -3.14 -6.60
C PHE A 162 -13.35 -1.62 -6.56
N LEU A 163 -12.66 -1.02 -7.53
CA LEU A 163 -12.41 0.43 -7.58
C LEU A 163 -13.70 1.24 -7.69
N TRP A 164 -14.66 0.75 -8.47
CA TRP A 164 -15.98 1.37 -8.56
C TRP A 164 -16.66 1.40 -7.18
N GLY A 165 -16.52 0.36 -6.37
CA GLY A 165 -17.13 0.29 -5.04
C GLY A 165 -16.44 1.18 -3.99
N VAL A 166 -15.10 1.21 -3.98
CA VAL A 166 -14.33 1.85 -2.90
C VAL A 166 -14.06 3.34 -3.12
N ASP A 167 -14.04 3.79 -4.38
CA ASP A 167 -13.73 5.18 -4.73
C ASP A 167 -14.81 5.73 -5.68
N GLY A 168 -15.67 6.59 -5.10
CA GLY A 168 -16.77 7.25 -5.82
C GLY A 168 -16.31 8.37 -6.74
N ASP A 169 -15.12 8.93 -6.52
CA ASP A 169 -14.57 10.06 -7.27
C ASP A 169 -13.89 9.61 -8.57
N LEU A 170 -13.57 8.31 -8.68
CA LEU A 170 -13.14 7.73 -9.96
C LEU A 170 -14.23 7.86 -11.02
N VAL A 171 -13.82 8.43 -12.15
CA VAL A 171 -14.69 8.75 -13.27
C VAL A 171 -14.98 7.49 -14.08
N VAL A 172 -16.26 7.16 -14.20
CA VAL A 172 -16.77 6.24 -15.21
C VAL A 172 -17.04 7.05 -16.48
N VAL A 173 -16.35 6.73 -17.57
CA VAL A 173 -16.50 7.39 -18.86
C VAL A 173 -17.93 7.15 -19.38
N GLY A 174 -18.64 8.22 -19.70
CA GLY A 174 -20.08 8.16 -20.03
C GLY A 174 -21.01 8.22 -18.82
N GLY A 175 -20.47 8.47 -17.63
CA GLY A 175 -21.23 8.66 -16.40
C GLY A 175 -21.42 7.36 -15.62
N ARG A 176 -21.29 7.49 -14.29
CA ARG A 176 -21.47 6.38 -13.33
C ARG A 176 -22.94 5.97 -13.29
N GLY A 177 -23.19 4.68 -13.43
CA GLY A 177 -24.52 4.08 -13.42
C GLY A 177 -24.94 3.58 -12.04
N ALA A 178 -25.93 2.70 -12.02
CA ALA A 178 -26.51 2.16 -10.79
C ALA A 178 -25.63 1.11 -10.09
N SER A 179 -24.75 0.44 -10.84
CA SER A 179 -23.83 -0.56 -10.29
C SER A 179 -22.61 -0.74 -11.18
N ALA A 180 -21.52 -1.23 -10.59
CA ALA A 180 -20.30 -1.56 -11.33
C ALA A 180 -20.58 -2.56 -12.47
N ALA A 181 -21.36 -3.61 -12.20
CA ALA A 181 -21.72 -4.62 -13.19
C ALA A 181 -22.51 -4.04 -14.39
N ALA A 182 -23.41 -3.08 -14.14
CA ALA A 182 -24.16 -2.41 -15.19
C ALA A 182 -23.26 -1.53 -16.07
N ASP A 183 -22.35 -0.76 -15.45
CA ASP A 183 -21.39 0.05 -16.20
C ASP A 183 -20.38 -0.80 -16.98
N TRP A 184 -19.95 -1.93 -16.40
CA TRP A 184 -19.10 -2.91 -17.06
C TRP A 184 -19.78 -3.54 -18.28
N ALA A 185 -21.03 -4.00 -18.13
CA ALA A 185 -21.82 -4.57 -19.22
C ALA A 185 -22.11 -3.53 -20.33
N ALA A 186 -22.21 -2.25 -19.96
CA ALA A 186 -22.30 -1.12 -20.89
C ALA A 186 -20.95 -0.74 -21.53
N ASN A 187 -19.87 -1.47 -21.25
CA ASN A 187 -18.52 -1.23 -21.76
C ASN A 187 -17.96 0.16 -21.42
N LYS A 188 -18.35 0.73 -20.28
CA LYS A 188 -17.84 2.02 -19.84
C LYS A 188 -16.47 1.85 -19.18
N PRO A 189 -15.42 2.55 -19.64
CA PRO A 189 -14.14 2.59 -18.92
C PRO A 189 -14.25 3.29 -17.56
N LEU A 190 -13.50 2.83 -16.56
CA LEU A 190 -13.32 3.48 -15.25
C LEU A 190 -11.89 4.00 -15.15
N THR A 191 -11.69 5.23 -14.69
CA THR A 191 -10.36 5.79 -14.44
C THR A 191 -9.71 5.13 -13.23
N LEU A 192 -8.39 4.99 -13.27
CA LEU A 192 -7.56 4.54 -12.15
C LEU A 192 -7.14 5.71 -11.26
N PRO A 193 -6.79 5.45 -9.98
CA PRO A 193 -6.06 6.41 -9.17
C PRO A 193 -4.78 6.91 -9.88
N ASP A 194 -4.41 8.17 -9.66
CA ASP A 194 -3.24 8.78 -10.29
C ASP A 194 -2.14 9.10 -9.28
N ALA A 195 -1.19 8.18 -9.14
CA ALA A 195 -0.04 8.31 -8.24
C ALA A 195 1.19 8.97 -8.91
N ARG A 196 1.08 9.44 -10.15
CA ARG A 196 2.23 10.02 -10.87
C ARG A 196 2.74 11.28 -10.18
N GLY A 197 4.00 11.24 -9.74
CA GLY A 197 4.65 12.39 -9.08
C GLY A 197 4.07 12.73 -7.71
N ARG A 198 3.34 11.81 -7.06
CA ARG A 198 2.73 12.02 -5.75
C ARG A 198 3.40 11.18 -4.68
N ALA A 199 3.46 11.72 -3.47
CA ALA A 199 3.71 10.93 -2.28
C ALA A 199 2.40 10.23 -1.88
N LEU A 200 2.49 8.95 -1.51
CA LEU A 200 1.35 8.24 -0.94
C LEU A 200 1.25 8.56 0.56
N ILE A 201 0.03 8.80 1.02
CA ILE A 201 -0.31 8.99 2.43
C ILE A 201 -1.45 8.03 2.79
N GLY A 202 -1.59 7.73 4.08
CA GLY A 202 -2.79 7.05 4.57
C GLY A 202 -4.00 7.98 4.48
N VAL A 203 -5.20 7.42 4.31
CA VAL A 203 -6.43 8.21 4.48
C VAL A 203 -6.55 8.62 5.95
N ASP A 204 -6.92 9.86 6.24
CA ASP A 204 -6.71 10.46 7.57
C ASP A 204 -7.58 9.82 8.67
N ASN A 205 -8.67 9.13 8.30
CA ASN A 205 -9.53 8.39 9.21
C ASN A 205 -9.07 6.95 9.49
N MET A 206 -8.56 6.20 8.50
CA MET A 206 -8.12 4.78 8.61
C MET A 206 -9.01 3.88 9.49
N GLY A 207 -10.35 3.99 9.39
CA GLY A 207 -11.27 3.20 10.23
C GLY A 207 -11.39 3.70 11.69
N ASN A 208 -10.93 4.91 11.97
CA ASN A 208 -11.03 5.65 13.21
C ASN A 208 -11.51 7.08 12.92
N ILE A 209 -11.59 7.94 13.95
CA ILE A 209 -11.75 9.39 13.76
C ILE A 209 -10.53 9.97 13.02
N ALA A 210 -10.76 10.99 12.19
CA ALA A 210 -9.71 11.68 11.45
C ALA A 210 -8.61 12.23 12.37
N ALA A 211 -7.35 11.98 12.03
CA ALA A 211 -6.21 12.40 12.83
C ALA A 211 -5.92 13.92 12.73
N GLY A 212 -6.33 14.56 11.64
CA GLY A 212 -6.13 15.99 11.38
C GLY A 212 -4.71 16.37 10.94
N ASN A 213 -3.86 15.39 10.61
CA ASN A 213 -2.48 15.66 10.19
C ASN A 213 -2.42 16.21 8.76
N VAL A 214 -3.27 15.69 7.88
CA VAL A 214 -3.50 16.23 6.54
C VAL A 214 -5.00 16.50 6.41
N PRO A 215 -5.46 17.75 6.66
CA PRO A 215 -6.89 18.06 6.67
C PRO A 215 -7.58 17.67 5.36
N ALA A 216 -8.77 17.07 5.50
CA ALA A 216 -9.64 16.62 4.41
C ALA A 216 -9.11 15.44 3.56
N ALA A 217 -8.00 14.80 3.94
CA ALA A 217 -7.53 13.56 3.31
C ALA A 217 -8.30 12.31 3.79
N ASP A 218 -9.62 12.44 4.02
CA ASP A 218 -10.46 11.41 4.65
C ASP A 218 -10.93 10.32 3.66
N ASN A 219 -10.82 10.58 2.36
CA ASN A 219 -11.31 9.69 1.31
C ASN A 219 -10.15 9.20 0.43
N LEU A 220 -10.30 8.00 -0.12
CA LEU A 220 -9.40 7.50 -1.17
C LEU A 220 -9.40 8.46 -2.35
N GLY A 221 -8.26 8.54 -3.05
CA GLY A 221 -8.13 9.43 -4.20
C GLY A 221 -7.93 10.90 -3.86
N TRP A 222 -7.96 11.31 -2.58
CA TRP A 222 -7.62 12.68 -2.19
C TRP A 222 -6.22 13.05 -2.69
N THR A 223 -6.07 14.28 -3.17
CA THR A 223 -4.79 14.82 -3.60
C THR A 223 -4.58 16.24 -3.10
N GLY A 224 -3.34 16.54 -2.71
CA GLY A 224 -2.94 17.86 -2.25
C GLY A 224 -1.42 18.02 -2.19
N GLY A 225 -0.96 19.10 -1.56
CA GLY A 225 0.46 19.46 -1.44
C GLY A 225 0.95 20.41 -2.53
N ALA A 226 2.18 20.91 -2.36
CA ALA A 226 2.83 21.85 -3.28
C ALA A 226 4.30 21.47 -3.47
N SER A 227 4.76 21.41 -4.72
CA SER A 227 6.17 21.14 -5.06
C SER A 227 7.07 22.35 -4.80
N THR A 228 6.51 23.56 -4.89
CA THR A 228 7.20 24.81 -4.57
C THR A 228 6.30 25.70 -3.75
N HIS A 229 6.87 26.46 -2.82
CA HIS A 229 6.11 27.36 -1.96
C HIS A 229 6.69 28.78 -1.97
N VAL A 230 5.84 29.79 -2.11
CA VAL A 230 6.19 31.20 -1.89
C VAL A 230 5.75 31.56 -0.48
N LEU A 231 6.68 32.00 0.35
CA LEU A 231 6.36 32.39 1.72
C LEU A 231 5.42 33.60 1.72
N ALA A 232 4.27 33.45 2.36
CA ALA A 232 3.36 34.55 2.66
C ALA A 232 3.88 35.39 3.83
N LEU A 233 3.39 36.63 3.94
CA LEU A 233 3.74 37.54 5.04
C LEU A 233 3.51 36.90 6.41
N THR A 234 2.44 36.12 6.56
CA THR A 234 2.06 35.43 7.80
C THR A 234 2.98 34.26 8.16
N GLU A 235 3.80 33.78 7.21
CA GLU A 235 4.74 32.67 7.41
C GLU A 235 6.15 33.17 7.72
N MET A 236 6.39 34.49 7.63
CA MET A 236 7.64 35.10 8.04
C MET A 236 7.60 35.46 9.54
N PRO A 237 8.56 35.01 10.35
CA PRO A 237 8.67 35.46 11.73
C PRO A 237 8.77 36.98 11.80
N SER A 238 8.02 37.59 12.73
CA SER A 238 8.21 39.00 13.06
C SER A 238 9.64 39.21 13.53
N HIS A 239 10.38 40.06 12.83
CA HIS A 239 11.76 40.40 13.16
C HIS A 239 12.00 41.90 12.92
N ALA A 240 13.02 42.44 13.56
CA ALA A 240 13.48 43.81 13.36
C ALA A 240 15.00 43.84 13.39
N HIS A 241 15.59 44.79 12.68
CA HIS A 241 17.03 45.03 12.69
C HIS A 241 17.35 46.21 13.62
N GLY A 242 18.35 46.05 14.48
CA GLY A 242 18.84 47.16 15.29
C GLY A 242 19.61 48.15 14.43
N LEU A 243 19.27 49.43 14.54
CA LEU A 243 20.03 50.53 13.94
C LEU A 243 20.72 51.33 15.05
N TYR A 244 22.04 51.41 15.02
CA TYR A 244 22.81 52.25 15.95
C TYR A 244 23.45 53.40 15.18
N ASP A 245 22.85 54.58 15.30
CA ASP A 245 23.41 55.84 14.83
C ASP A 245 23.63 56.75 16.03
N PRO A 246 24.79 56.70 16.70
CA PRO A 246 25.06 57.51 17.90
C PRO A 246 25.11 59.02 17.60
N GLY A 247 25.08 59.39 16.31
CA GLY A 247 25.45 60.71 15.86
C GLY A 247 26.92 61.02 16.16
N HIS A 248 27.41 62.11 15.58
CA HIS A 248 28.69 62.70 15.97
C HIS A 248 28.67 64.21 15.80
N LYS A 249 29.64 64.86 16.43
CA LYS A 249 29.89 66.31 16.36
C LYS A 249 31.37 66.53 16.04
N HIS A 250 31.68 67.70 15.49
CA HIS A 250 33.05 68.11 15.23
C HIS A 250 33.41 69.30 16.12
N SER A 251 34.59 69.25 16.72
CA SER A 251 35.18 70.39 17.42
C SER A 251 35.58 71.45 16.40
N ILE A 252 35.17 72.70 16.63
CA ILE A 252 35.56 73.84 15.79
C ILE A 252 36.58 74.71 16.53
N ASP A 253 37.62 75.12 15.80
CA ASP A 253 38.62 76.06 16.31
C ASP A 253 38.00 77.47 16.37
N PRO A 254 37.81 78.05 17.57
CA PRO A 254 37.19 79.37 17.71
C PRO A 254 38.04 80.48 17.08
N ALA A 255 39.35 80.29 16.86
CA ALA A 255 40.22 81.28 16.22
C ALA A 255 39.99 81.41 14.70
N ARG A 256 39.38 80.41 14.05
CA ARG A 256 39.10 80.39 12.60
C ARG A 256 37.63 80.54 12.22
N SER A 257 36.72 80.48 13.20
CA SER A 257 35.27 80.37 12.97
C SER A 257 34.48 81.68 13.16
N GLN A 258 35.11 82.76 13.62
CA GLN A 258 34.44 84.05 13.83
C GLN A 258 34.52 84.94 12.59
N ALA A 259 33.48 84.93 11.77
CA ALA A 259 33.16 86.06 10.89
C ALA A 259 32.26 87.05 11.64
N GLY A 260 32.81 87.81 12.58
CA GLY A 260 32.10 88.88 13.29
C GLY A 260 32.73 89.26 14.64
N PRO A 261 32.69 90.54 15.06
CA PRO A 261 33.31 90.99 16.29
C PRO A 261 32.57 90.44 17.51
N VAL A 262 33.27 89.71 18.38
CA VAL A 262 32.76 89.41 19.73
C VAL A 262 32.77 90.68 20.56
N THR A 263 31.60 91.18 20.90
CA THR A 263 31.43 92.18 21.96
C THR A 263 31.54 91.49 23.31
N THR A 264 32.75 91.23 23.79
CA THR A 264 32.97 90.97 25.21
C THR A 264 32.86 92.30 25.95
N GLY A 265 31.72 92.54 26.58
CA GLY A 265 31.58 93.59 27.58
C GLY A 265 32.41 93.24 28.81
N GLY A 266 33.71 93.57 28.80
CA GLY A 266 34.58 93.44 29.97
C GLY A 266 36.00 93.00 29.64
N SER A 267 36.95 93.89 29.93
CA SER A 267 38.40 93.69 29.81
C SER A 267 38.90 92.61 30.77
N GLY A 268 39.54 91.57 30.23
CA GLY A 268 40.25 90.55 31.01
C GLY A 268 40.59 89.34 30.17
N GLY A 269 41.79 89.32 29.59
CA GLY A 269 42.27 88.21 28.75
C GLY A 269 42.50 86.94 29.56
N ALA A 270 41.45 86.16 29.76
CA ALA A 270 41.58 84.73 30.00
C ALA A 270 41.42 84.04 28.64
N ASN A 271 42.41 83.26 28.23
CA ASN A 271 42.24 82.30 27.14
C ASN A 271 41.35 81.17 27.67
N MET A 272 40.07 81.49 27.79
CA MET A 272 39.03 80.53 28.13
C MET A 272 38.97 79.59 26.93
N GLY A 273 39.50 78.37 27.08
CA GLY A 273 39.45 77.33 26.05
C GLY A 273 38.01 76.94 25.76
N PHE A 274 37.29 77.80 25.05
CA PHE A 274 35.93 77.55 24.60
C PHE A 274 36.00 76.51 23.49
N VAL A 275 35.65 75.27 23.81
CA VAL A 275 35.41 74.24 22.80
C VAL A 275 34.00 74.51 22.25
N ASN A 276 33.92 75.20 21.12
CA ASN A 276 32.68 75.25 20.37
C ASN A 276 32.55 73.96 19.58
N GLU A 277 31.37 73.37 19.60
CA GLU A 277 31.06 72.11 18.91
C GLU A 277 29.91 72.34 17.94
N THR A 278 29.89 71.60 16.83
CA THR A 278 28.69 71.54 16.01
C THR A 278 27.55 70.85 16.78
N ASN A 279 26.30 71.11 16.38
CA ASN A 279 25.19 70.26 16.81
C ASN A 279 25.43 68.81 16.35
N THR A 280 24.98 67.84 17.14
CA THR A 280 24.99 66.43 16.72
C THR A 280 24.06 66.25 15.53
N ALA A 281 24.50 65.55 14.50
CA ALA A 281 23.68 65.13 13.37
C ALA A 281 23.65 63.59 13.29
N THR A 282 22.47 63.06 12.98
CA THR A 282 22.33 61.66 12.52
C THR A 282 22.63 61.59 11.03
N THR A 283 23.08 60.41 10.60
CA THR A 283 23.52 60.12 9.24
C THR A 283 22.37 59.80 8.28
N GLY A 284 21.15 59.57 8.80
CA GLY A 284 19.97 59.27 7.98
C GLY A 284 20.00 57.88 7.32
N ILE A 285 20.71 56.92 7.92
CA ILE A 285 20.80 55.55 7.41
C ILE A 285 19.42 54.90 7.35
N THR A 286 19.05 54.39 6.17
CA THR A 286 17.85 53.58 5.94
C THR A 286 18.21 52.11 5.79
N MET A 287 17.25 51.21 6.04
CA MET A 287 17.36 49.78 5.78
C MET A 287 16.20 49.35 4.89
N GLU A 288 16.51 48.83 3.71
CA GLU A 288 15.52 48.28 2.78
C GLU A 288 15.26 46.80 3.10
N ALA A 289 14.08 46.31 2.72
CA ALA A 289 13.76 44.89 2.85
C ALA A 289 14.68 44.05 1.94
N THR A 290 15.19 42.93 2.47
CA THR A 290 15.94 41.93 1.69
C THR A 290 15.10 40.67 1.54
N GLY A 291 14.94 40.20 0.29
CA GLY A 291 14.14 39.02 -0.05
C GLY A 291 13.45 39.20 -1.40
N GLY A 292 13.38 38.13 -2.20
CA GLY A 292 12.86 38.19 -3.58
C GLY A 292 11.44 37.65 -3.77
N GLY A 293 10.81 37.11 -2.72
CA GLY A 293 9.50 36.45 -2.84
C GLY A 293 9.48 35.26 -3.79
N LEU A 294 10.64 34.66 -4.07
CA LEU A 294 10.75 33.54 -4.99
C LEU A 294 10.29 32.24 -4.32
N ALA A 295 9.67 31.37 -5.10
CA ALA A 295 9.27 30.06 -4.62
C ALA A 295 10.50 29.20 -4.30
N HIS A 296 10.47 28.49 -3.18
CA HIS A 296 11.51 27.52 -2.81
C HIS A 296 11.01 26.09 -3.03
N ASN A 297 11.94 25.16 -3.23
CA ASN A 297 11.65 23.74 -3.34
C ASN A 297 11.06 23.23 -2.01
N ASN A 298 9.88 22.62 -2.07
CA ASN A 298 9.22 21.98 -0.94
C ASN A 298 9.17 20.44 -1.08
N VAL A 299 9.80 19.90 -2.14
CA VAL A 299 9.90 18.46 -2.37
C VAL A 299 11.04 17.87 -1.55
N GLN A 300 10.72 16.88 -0.72
CA GLN A 300 11.70 16.07 0.01
C GLN A 300 12.61 15.28 -0.94
N PRO A 301 13.86 14.95 -0.56
CA PRO A 301 14.69 14.03 -1.34
C PRO A 301 13.91 12.74 -1.69
N SER A 302 13.75 12.47 -2.98
CA SER A 302 12.82 11.44 -3.48
C SER A 302 13.41 10.66 -4.65
N ILE A 303 13.02 9.38 -4.77
CA ILE A 303 13.33 8.52 -5.92
C ILE A 303 12.02 8.04 -6.55
N ALA A 304 11.92 8.15 -7.88
CA ALA A 304 10.73 7.73 -8.61
C ALA A 304 10.69 6.20 -8.77
N THR A 305 9.52 5.62 -8.52
CA THR A 305 9.21 4.19 -8.74
C THR A 305 7.81 4.07 -9.34
N THR A 306 7.50 2.92 -9.93
CA THR A 306 6.16 2.69 -10.50
C THR A 306 5.27 1.98 -9.48
N PHE A 307 4.10 2.54 -9.23
CA PHE A 307 3.03 1.93 -8.45
C PHE A 307 2.13 1.10 -9.36
N TYR A 308 1.94 -0.17 -9.00
CA TYR A 308 1.07 -1.11 -9.69
C TYR A 308 -0.08 -1.54 -8.77
N ILE A 309 -1.27 -1.68 -9.34
CA ILE A 309 -2.48 -2.19 -8.69
C ILE A 309 -2.78 -3.59 -9.24
N ARG A 310 -3.05 -4.54 -8.35
CA ARG A 310 -3.36 -5.94 -8.71
C ARG A 310 -4.73 -6.00 -9.39
N LEU A 311 -4.78 -6.65 -10.56
CA LEU A 311 -6.02 -7.01 -11.25
C LEU A 311 -6.80 -8.06 -10.46
#